data_AF-A0A0D8J5M2-F1
#
_entry.id   AF-A0A0D8J5M2-F1
#
_cell.length_a   1.000
_cell.length_b   1.000
_cell.length_c   1.000
_cell.angle_alpha   90.00
_cell.angle_beta   90.00
_cell.angle_gamma   90.00
#
_symmetry.space_group_name_H-M   'P 1'
#
loop_
_entity.id
_entity.type
_entity.pdbx_description
1 polymer ?
#
loop_
_entity_poly.entity_id
_entity_poly.type
_entity_poly.pdbx_seq_one_letter_code
_entity_poly.pdbx_strand_id
1 'polypeptide(L)'
;MKNTCSTRKEARSLLFKLGCTGALFAVVNKNFGQRDSEVEKATGPLCGGILQEGHQCGMLWGAALAAGAEANRRTKDPNAATSLAISTARDLVDSFNQRKSSVNCRDITNCNQKSVLGQIKFFISGKPLNCARLIGRWAPEAVTTAERSLALTPESSDMPIVSCASIVAEKMGADKEKAMMLAGFAGGIGLSGNACGALGAAVYLGAEKWFRENPGEVRFIVPGVEQKMLDFLMENRGEVHCSKICGKTFATAEEHSEYIRNGGCSKLLNVLSGTG
;
A
#
# COMPACT_ATOMS: atom_id res chain seq x y z
N MET A 1 -27.39 -1.07 3.71
CA MET A 1 -26.29 -0.30 4.34
C MET A 1 -25.58 -1.20 5.35
N LYS A 2 -24.29 -1.48 5.19
CA LYS A 2 -23.48 -2.04 6.29
C LYS A 2 -23.30 -0.99 7.38
N ASN A 3 -23.14 -1.41 8.65
CA ASN A 3 -23.22 -0.49 9.78
C ASN A 3 -21.95 0.39 9.93
N THR A 4 -21.97 1.57 9.31
CA THR A 4 -20.93 2.62 9.35
C THR A 4 -20.41 2.93 10.76
N CYS A 5 -21.26 2.84 11.79
CA CYS A 5 -20.86 3.07 13.18
C CYS A 5 -19.96 1.94 13.71
N SER A 6 -20.22 0.69 13.27
CA SER A 6 -19.37 -0.47 13.57
C SER A 6 -18.00 -0.34 12.90
N THR A 7 -17.96 -0.10 11.58
CA THR A 7 -16.72 0.08 10.80
C THR A 7 -15.81 1.16 11.39
N ARG A 8 -16.39 2.29 11.82
CA ARG A 8 -15.70 3.39 12.52
C ARG A 8 -15.07 2.96 13.85
N LYS A 9 -15.75 2.12 14.64
CA LYS A 9 -15.26 1.62 15.94
C LYS A 9 -14.18 0.55 15.74
N GLU A 10 -14.41 -0.38 14.82
CA GLU A 10 -13.46 -1.46 14.51
C GLU A 10 -12.13 -0.91 13.99
N ALA A 11 -12.15 -0.01 13.00
CA ALA A 11 -10.92 0.58 12.45
C ALA A 11 -10.10 1.37 13.48
N ARG A 12 -10.77 2.01 14.46
CA ARG A 12 -10.10 2.67 15.60
C ARG A 12 -9.51 1.69 16.61
N SER A 13 -10.20 0.59 16.90
CA SER A 13 -9.71 -0.47 17.79
C SER A 13 -8.47 -1.15 17.20
N LEU A 14 -8.50 -1.44 15.89
CA LEU A 14 -7.41 -2.10 15.19
C LEU A 14 -6.19 -1.20 14.98
N LEU A 15 -6.33 0.14 14.90
CA LEU A 15 -5.21 1.08 14.77
C LEU A 15 -4.13 0.85 15.85
N PHE A 16 -4.56 0.59 17.09
CA PHE A 16 -3.66 0.39 18.23
C PHE A 16 -3.14 -1.05 18.37
N LYS A 17 -3.58 -1.97 17.49
CA LYS A 17 -3.15 -3.38 17.45
C LYS A 17 -2.27 -3.71 16.24
N LEU A 18 -2.57 -3.09 15.08
CA LEU A 18 -2.00 -3.43 13.77
C LEU A 18 -1.35 -2.23 13.06
N GLY A 19 -1.31 -1.06 13.71
CA GLY A 19 -0.97 0.20 13.06
C GLY A 19 -2.01 0.65 12.02
N CYS A 20 -1.71 1.72 11.29
CA CYS A 20 -2.67 2.31 10.35
C CYS A 20 -2.81 1.53 9.03
N THR A 21 -1.81 0.74 8.64
CA THR A 21 -1.88 -0.13 7.45
C THR A 21 -2.73 -1.36 7.72
N GLY A 22 -2.34 -2.17 8.72
CA GLY A 22 -3.04 -3.42 9.04
C GLY A 22 -4.49 -3.17 9.46
N ALA A 23 -4.78 -2.07 10.15
CA ALA A 23 -6.14 -1.69 10.51
C ALA A 23 -7.03 -1.34 9.30
N LEU A 24 -6.49 -0.77 8.21
CA LEU A 24 -7.26 -0.54 6.99
C LEU A 24 -7.43 -1.83 6.19
N PHE A 25 -6.35 -2.60 6.02
CA PHE A 25 -6.41 -3.89 5.35
C PHE A 25 -7.44 -4.82 6.01
N ALA A 26 -7.35 -4.98 7.34
CA ALA A 26 -8.28 -5.75 8.16
C ALA A 26 -9.75 -5.37 7.94
N VAL A 27 -10.06 -4.06 7.88
CA VAL A 27 -11.43 -3.56 7.78
C VAL A 27 -11.98 -3.68 6.37
N VAL A 28 -11.16 -3.38 5.35
CA VAL A 28 -11.57 -3.49 3.94
C VAL A 28 -11.66 -4.96 3.52
N ASN A 29 -10.71 -5.82 3.90
CA ASN A 29 -10.75 -7.25 3.58
C ASN A 29 -11.92 -7.97 4.30
N LYS A 30 -12.18 -7.63 5.58
CA LYS A 30 -13.35 -8.14 6.32
C LYS A 30 -14.67 -7.75 5.67
N ASN A 31 -14.74 -6.59 5.04
CA ASN A 31 -15.94 -6.15 4.34
C ASN A 31 -16.34 -7.11 3.20
N PHE A 32 -15.35 -7.79 2.60
CA PHE A 32 -15.52 -8.83 1.58
C PHE A 32 -15.52 -10.26 2.17
N GLY A 33 -15.72 -10.38 3.50
CA GLY A 33 -15.82 -11.66 4.21
C GLY A 33 -14.49 -12.29 4.62
N GLN A 34 -13.36 -11.62 4.38
CA GLN A 34 -12.03 -12.22 4.52
C GLN A 34 -11.23 -11.65 5.70
N ARG A 35 -10.41 -12.50 6.34
CA ARG A 35 -9.46 -12.11 7.39
C ARG A 35 -8.17 -12.88 7.23
N ASP A 36 -7.05 -12.20 7.42
CA ASP A 36 -5.71 -12.76 7.25
C ASP A 36 -4.78 -12.09 8.27
N SER A 37 -4.48 -12.81 9.36
CA SER A 37 -3.66 -12.28 10.45
C SER A 37 -2.21 -12.04 10.05
N GLU A 38 -1.66 -12.85 9.16
CA GLU A 38 -0.24 -12.76 8.80
C GLU A 38 0.00 -11.61 7.81
N VAL A 39 -0.93 -11.37 6.88
CA VAL A 39 -0.91 -10.15 6.06
C VAL A 39 -1.16 -8.92 6.93
N GLU A 40 -2.17 -8.92 7.82
CA GLU A 40 -2.44 -7.82 8.76
C GLU A 40 -1.18 -7.42 9.56
N LYS A 41 -0.47 -8.41 10.10
CA LYS A 41 0.76 -8.31 10.89
C LYS A 41 1.96 -7.82 10.07
N ALA A 42 2.20 -8.40 8.89
CA ALA A 42 3.32 -8.05 8.02
C ALA A 42 3.25 -6.61 7.46
N THR A 43 2.09 -5.95 7.51
CA THR A 43 1.94 -4.56 7.05
C THR A 43 2.58 -3.48 7.95
N GLY A 44 3.05 -3.82 9.16
CA GLY A 44 3.59 -2.87 10.14
C GLY A 44 4.60 -1.86 9.55
N PRO A 45 5.65 -2.30 8.84
CA PRO A 45 6.65 -1.44 8.19
C PRO A 45 6.12 -0.42 7.16
N LEU A 46 4.88 -0.52 6.66
CA LEU A 46 4.29 0.50 5.78
C LEU A 46 3.66 1.67 6.58
N CYS A 47 3.49 1.53 7.89
CA CYS A 47 2.99 2.58 8.76
C CYS A 47 3.98 3.75 8.90
N GLY A 48 3.47 4.89 9.37
CA GLY A 48 4.27 6.13 9.52
C GLY A 48 4.71 6.76 8.19
N GLY A 49 4.28 6.21 7.05
CA GLY A 49 4.64 6.67 5.71
C GLY A 49 5.84 5.94 5.12
N ILE A 50 5.75 4.60 5.10
CA ILE A 50 6.82 3.62 4.80
C ILE A 50 8.10 3.79 5.63
N LEU A 51 8.38 2.80 6.49
CA LEU A 51 9.52 2.78 7.43
C LEU A 51 9.67 4.07 8.26
N GLN A 52 8.53 4.68 8.61
CA GLN A 52 8.41 5.96 9.33
C GLN A 52 8.99 7.20 8.60
N GLU A 53 9.35 7.07 7.31
CA GLU A 53 9.88 8.16 6.48
C GLU A 53 8.83 9.18 6.03
N GLY A 54 7.57 9.02 6.43
CA GLY A 54 6.58 10.07 6.30
C GLY A 54 5.98 10.26 4.89
N HIS A 55 6.27 9.37 3.94
CA HIS A 55 5.62 9.37 2.63
C HIS A 55 4.18 8.79 2.72
N GLN A 56 3.66 8.24 1.62
CA GLN A 56 2.32 7.67 1.43
C GLN A 56 1.72 7.02 2.68
N CYS A 57 0.54 7.47 3.11
CA CYS A 57 -0.08 7.08 4.37
C CYS A 57 -0.35 5.57 4.44
N GLY A 58 -0.03 4.94 5.58
CA GLY A 58 -0.34 3.54 5.88
C GLY A 58 -1.78 3.13 5.59
N MET A 59 -2.74 4.04 5.81
CA MET A 59 -4.16 3.79 5.51
C MET A 59 -4.38 3.46 4.02
N LEU A 60 -3.70 4.17 3.11
CA LEU A 60 -3.81 3.94 1.66
C LEU A 60 -3.09 2.66 1.23
N TRP A 61 -1.90 2.37 1.79
CA TRP A 61 -1.24 1.08 1.60
C TRP A 61 -2.16 -0.09 1.99
N GLY A 62 -2.82 -0.01 3.15
CA GLY A 62 -3.67 -1.09 3.66
C GLY A 62 -4.95 -1.28 2.85
N ALA A 63 -5.59 -0.17 2.45
CA ALA A 63 -6.80 -0.22 1.63
C ALA A 63 -6.51 -0.74 0.21
N ALA A 64 -5.42 -0.31 -0.43
CA ALA A 64 -5.03 -0.77 -1.75
C ALA A 64 -4.60 -2.25 -1.76
N LEU A 65 -3.95 -2.74 -0.69
CA LEU A 65 -3.61 -4.16 -0.52
C LEU A 65 -4.87 -5.04 -0.42
N ALA A 66 -5.88 -4.58 0.33
CA ALA A 66 -7.16 -5.29 0.43
C ALA A 66 -7.97 -5.24 -0.88
N ALA A 67 -7.88 -4.13 -1.63
CA ALA A 67 -8.48 -4.02 -2.96
C ALA A 67 -7.84 -5.00 -3.97
N GLY A 68 -6.50 -5.13 -3.97
CA GLY A 68 -5.81 -6.13 -4.79
C GLY A 68 -6.19 -7.56 -4.43
N ALA A 69 -6.27 -7.87 -3.12
CA ALA A 69 -6.71 -9.18 -2.63
C ALA A 69 -8.13 -9.53 -3.14
N GLU A 70 -9.04 -8.56 -3.17
CA GLU A 70 -10.42 -8.76 -3.61
C GLU A 70 -10.55 -8.80 -5.14
N ALA A 71 -9.77 -8.01 -5.89
CA ALA A 71 -9.72 -8.10 -7.34
C ALA A 71 -9.29 -9.51 -7.83
N ASN A 72 -8.28 -10.11 -7.19
CA ASN A 72 -7.82 -11.48 -7.45
C ASN A 72 -8.89 -12.57 -7.18
N ARG A 73 -9.88 -12.28 -6.33
CA ARG A 73 -10.99 -13.20 -6.03
C ARG A 73 -12.16 -13.05 -7.01
N ARG A 74 -12.36 -11.86 -7.58
CA ARG A 74 -13.50 -11.55 -8.47
C ARG A 74 -13.33 -12.05 -9.90
N THR A 75 -12.10 -12.19 -10.38
CA THR A 75 -11.82 -12.72 -11.72
C THR A 75 -10.63 -13.67 -11.69
N LYS A 76 -10.53 -14.55 -12.71
CA LYS A 76 -9.38 -15.44 -12.94
C LYS A 76 -8.49 -14.98 -14.10
N ASP A 77 -8.86 -13.90 -14.79
CA ASP A 77 -7.97 -13.20 -15.72
C ASP A 77 -7.02 -12.25 -14.95
N PRO A 78 -5.68 -12.44 -15.03
CA PRO A 78 -4.72 -11.54 -14.42
C PRO A 78 -4.75 -10.10 -14.96
N ASN A 79 -5.14 -9.87 -16.22
CA ASN A 79 -5.20 -8.52 -16.80
C ASN A 79 -6.34 -7.73 -16.15
N ALA A 80 -7.55 -8.27 -16.18
CA ALA A 80 -8.72 -7.73 -15.50
C ALA A 80 -8.49 -7.55 -13.99
N ALA A 81 -7.86 -8.52 -13.30
CA ALA A 81 -7.53 -8.41 -11.88
C ALA A 81 -6.55 -7.26 -11.61
N THR A 82 -5.48 -7.14 -12.41
CA THR A 82 -4.47 -6.07 -12.26
C THR A 82 -5.08 -4.70 -12.52
N SER A 83 -5.84 -4.55 -13.61
CA SER A 83 -6.52 -3.29 -13.96
C SER A 83 -7.50 -2.87 -12.86
N LEU A 84 -8.33 -3.79 -12.37
CA LEU A 84 -9.31 -3.54 -11.30
C LEU A 84 -8.67 -3.19 -9.95
N ALA A 85 -7.54 -3.82 -9.62
CA ALA A 85 -6.76 -3.48 -8.42
C ALA A 85 -6.17 -2.08 -8.51
N ILE A 86 -5.67 -1.68 -9.69
CA ILE A 86 -5.07 -0.36 -9.94
C ILE A 86 -6.15 0.74 -9.94
N SER A 87 -7.29 0.54 -10.63
CA SER A 87 -8.37 1.52 -10.66
C SER A 87 -9.04 1.68 -9.29
N THR A 88 -9.27 0.60 -8.55
CA THR A 88 -9.77 0.68 -7.17
C THR A 88 -8.78 1.40 -6.24
N ALA A 89 -7.47 1.17 -6.40
CA ALA A 89 -6.45 1.88 -5.63
C ALA A 89 -6.39 3.38 -5.96
N ARG A 90 -6.71 3.78 -7.20
CA ARG A 90 -6.85 5.20 -7.60
C ARG A 90 -8.06 5.84 -6.91
N ASP A 91 -9.23 5.22 -7.05
CA ASP A 91 -10.47 5.67 -6.41
C ASP A 91 -10.32 5.83 -4.89
N LEU A 92 -9.53 4.94 -4.24
CA LEU A 92 -9.16 5.05 -2.83
C LEU A 92 -8.26 6.26 -2.53
N VAL A 93 -7.27 6.56 -3.38
CA VAL A 93 -6.43 7.77 -3.25
C VAL A 93 -7.28 9.04 -3.38
N ASP A 94 -8.20 9.09 -4.34
CA ASP A 94 -9.06 10.26 -4.55
C ASP A 94 -10.07 10.44 -3.41
N SER A 95 -10.67 9.34 -2.93
CA SER A 95 -11.48 9.28 -1.72
C SER A 95 -10.74 9.81 -0.48
N PHE A 96 -9.45 9.50 -0.35
CA PHE A 96 -8.62 10.02 0.75
C PHE A 96 -8.29 11.51 0.57
N ASN A 97 -7.92 11.94 -0.65
CA ASN A 97 -7.61 13.35 -0.98
C ASN A 97 -8.78 14.28 -0.68
N GLN A 98 -10.01 13.87 -1.02
CA GLN A 98 -11.25 14.62 -0.69
C GLN A 98 -11.43 14.84 0.83
N ARG A 99 -10.89 13.95 1.67
CA ARG A 99 -10.89 14.12 3.13
C ARG A 99 -9.67 14.84 3.68
N LYS A 100 -8.51 14.73 3.03
CA LYS A 100 -7.25 15.23 3.55
C LYS A 100 -6.30 15.63 2.41
N SER A 101 -5.97 16.91 2.38
CA SER A 101 -5.17 17.64 1.37
C SER A 101 -3.71 17.19 1.15
N SER A 102 -3.31 16.03 1.67
CA SER A 102 -2.07 15.34 1.31
C SER A 102 -2.17 13.89 1.76
N VAL A 103 -1.70 12.98 0.91
CA VAL A 103 -1.57 11.55 1.20
C VAL A 103 -0.30 11.20 2.00
N ASN A 104 0.66 12.11 2.14
CA ASN A 104 1.92 11.85 2.85
C ASN A 104 1.76 11.95 4.37
N CYS A 105 2.26 10.96 5.11
CA CYS A 105 2.12 10.87 6.57
C CYS A 105 2.84 12.02 7.31
N ARG A 106 3.94 12.55 6.76
CA ARG A 106 4.68 13.70 7.29
C ARG A 106 3.80 14.95 7.27
N ASP A 107 3.06 15.20 6.19
CA ASP A 107 2.16 16.35 6.00
C ASP A 107 0.83 16.18 6.75
N ILE A 108 0.39 14.94 6.94
CA ILE A 108 -0.79 14.61 7.75
C ILE A 108 -0.50 14.88 9.23
N THR A 109 0.73 14.64 9.69
CA THR A 109 1.09 14.65 11.12
C THR A 109 1.92 15.87 11.55
N ASN A 110 2.65 16.50 10.64
CA ASN A 110 3.70 17.51 10.89
C ASN A 110 4.83 17.00 11.82
N CYS A 111 5.15 15.70 11.72
CA CYS A 111 6.14 15.00 12.54
C CYS A 111 7.06 14.11 11.68
N ASN A 112 8.37 14.13 11.94
CA ASN A 112 9.31 13.17 11.36
C ASN A 112 9.37 11.92 12.23
N GLN A 113 8.57 10.90 11.94
CA GLN A 113 8.45 9.72 12.82
C GLN A 113 9.73 8.86 12.86
N LYS A 114 10.64 8.99 11.89
CA LYS A 114 11.96 8.36 11.91
C LYS A 114 12.88 8.85 13.03
N SER A 115 12.71 10.08 13.54
CA SER A 115 13.58 10.65 14.59
C SER A 115 12.94 10.59 15.98
N VAL A 116 13.75 10.34 17.02
CA VAL A 116 13.30 10.23 18.42
C VAL A 116 12.51 11.48 18.87
N LEU A 117 13.03 12.68 18.61
CA LEU A 117 12.34 13.95 18.89
C LEU A 117 11.03 14.08 18.10
N GLY A 118 10.98 13.55 16.87
CA GLY A 118 9.78 13.57 16.04
C GLY A 118 8.71 12.57 16.49
N GLN A 119 9.10 11.42 17.06
CA GLN A 119 8.18 10.50 17.74
C GLN A 119 7.63 11.11 19.04
N ILE A 120 8.49 11.70 19.88
CA ILE A 120 8.07 12.42 21.09
C ILE A 120 7.05 13.52 20.70
N LYS A 121 7.38 14.35 19.71
CA LYS A 121 6.48 15.36 19.15
C LYS A 121 5.15 14.77 18.66
N PHE A 122 5.18 13.62 17.97
CA PHE A 122 3.98 12.93 17.48
C PHE A 122 3.03 12.57 18.63
N PHE A 123 3.53 11.92 19.68
CA PHE A 123 2.72 11.55 20.84
C PHE A 123 2.18 12.77 21.59
N ILE A 124 3.04 13.72 21.99
CA ILE A 124 2.61 14.85 22.85
C ILE A 124 1.70 15.86 22.12
N SER A 125 1.85 16.03 20.79
CA SER A 125 0.98 16.94 20.01
C SER A 125 -0.32 16.30 19.50
N GLY A 126 -0.78 15.24 20.17
CA GLY A 126 -2.09 14.62 19.96
C GLY A 126 -2.27 13.93 18.60
N LYS A 127 -1.18 13.67 17.86
CA LYS A 127 -1.24 13.09 16.52
C LYS A 127 -1.80 11.66 16.49
N PRO A 128 -1.52 10.76 17.46
CA PRO A 128 -2.24 9.48 17.57
C PRO A 128 -3.77 9.64 17.57
N LEU A 129 -4.30 10.61 18.32
CA LEU A 129 -5.74 10.88 18.37
C LEU A 129 -6.27 11.44 17.04
N ASN A 130 -5.48 12.23 16.32
CA ASN A 130 -5.85 12.73 15.00
C ASN A 130 -5.81 11.64 13.92
N CYS A 131 -4.85 10.71 13.98
CA CYS A 131 -4.84 9.49 13.17
C CYS A 131 -6.06 8.60 13.51
N ALA A 132 -6.39 8.41 14.79
CA ALA A 132 -7.58 7.69 15.24
C ALA A 132 -8.90 8.37 14.80
N ARG A 133 -8.94 9.70 14.77
CA ARG A 133 -10.06 10.46 14.21
C ARG A 133 -10.18 10.25 12.69
N LEU A 134 -9.07 10.32 11.96
CA LEU A 134 -8.99 10.14 10.51
C LEU A 134 -9.40 8.73 10.08
N ILE A 135 -8.81 7.67 10.64
CA ILE A 135 -9.16 6.27 10.31
C ILE A 135 -10.64 5.98 10.56
N GLY A 136 -11.19 6.44 11.69
CA GLY A 136 -12.61 6.27 12.00
C GLY A 136 -13.56 7.16 11.18
N ARG A 137 -13.04 8.12 10.38
CA ARG A 137 -13.82 8.86 9.39
C ARG A 137 -13.70 8.22 8.01
N TRP A 138 -12.49 7.84 7.59
CA TRP A 138 -12.23 7.35 6.24
C TRP A 138 -12.46 5.85 6.04
N ALA A 139 -12.27 4.98 7.04
CA ALA A 139 -12.42 3.53 6.82
C ALA A 139 -13.80 3.08 6.27
N PRO A 140 -14.95 3.70 6.64
CA PRO A 140 -16.22 3.42 5.97
C PRO A 140 -16.28 3.91 4.52
N GLU A 141 -15.62 5.02 4.20
CA GLU A 141 -15.54 5.55 2.83
C GLU A 141 -14.60 4.69 1.98
N ALA A 142 -13.45 4.27 2.50
CA ALA A 142 -12.57 3.29 1.86
C ALA A 142 -13.32 1.98 1.55
N VAL A 143 -14.16 1.50 2.47
CA VAL A 143 -15.05 0.36 2.24
C VAL A 143 -16.03 0.63 1.10
N THR A 144 -16.81 1.72 1.14
CA THR A 144 -17.80 2.02 0.09
C THR A 144 -17.17 2.33 -1.28
N THR A 145 -16.02 3.01 -1.29
CA THR A 145 -15.20 3.22 -2.50
C THR A 145 -14.76 1.88 -3.08
N ALA A 146 -14.19 1.00 -2.27
CA ALA A 146 -13.77 -0.33 -2.73
C ALA A 146 -14.97 -1.16 -3.23
N GLU A 147 -16.08 -1.22 -2.47
CA GLU A 147 -17.31 -1.92 -2.88
C GLU A 147 -17.84 -1.46 -4.23
N ARG A 148 -17.84 -0.13 -4.48
CA ARG A 148 -18.29 0.46 -5.75
C ARG A 148 -17.35 0.10 -6.89
N SER A 149 -16.04 0.30 -6.71
CA SER A 149 -15.04 0.18 -7.78
C SER A 149 -14.84 -1.28 -8.17
N LEU A 150 -14.79 -2.19 -7.18
CA LEU A 150 -14.67 -3.64 -7.39
C LEU A 150 -15.95 -4.27 -7.95
N ALA A 151 -17.07 -3.53 -8.02
CA ALA A 151 -18.30 -3.97 -8.67
C ALA A 151 -18.41 -3.55 -10.14
N LEU A 152 -17.44 -2.77 -10.65
CA LEU A 152 -17.34 -2.46 -12.08
C LEU A 152 -16.75 -3.65 -12.84
N THR A 153 -17.26 -3.89 -14.04
CA THR A 153 -16.59 -4.78 -15.01
C THR A 153 -15.28 -4.12 -15.44
N PRO A 154 -14.13 -4.79 -15.35
CA PRO A 154 -12.86 -4.25 -15.86
C PRO A 154 -12.93 -4.06 -17.37
N GLU A 155 -12.38 -2.96 -17.89
CA GLU A 155 -12.29 -2.73 -19.33
C GLU A 155 -11.36 -3.78 -19.97
N SER A 156 -11.79 -4.33 -21.11
CA SER A 156 -10.99 -5.28 -21.89
C SER A 156 -9.84 -4.57 -22.58
N SER A 157 -8.60 -4.98 -22.29
CA SER A 157 -7.41 -4.41 -22.89
C SER A 157 -6.70 -5.46 -23.75
N ASP A 158 -6.41 -5.11 -25.01
CA ASP A 158 -5.70 -6.00 -25.95
C ASP A 158 -4.22 -6.20 -25.58
N MET A 159 -3.71 -5.44 -24.60
CA MET A 159 -2.35 -5.55 -24.08
C MET A 159 -2.32 -6.13 -22.65
N PRO A 160 -1.33 -6.98 -22.33
CA PRO A 160 -1.10 -7.42 -20.95
C PRO A 160 -0.88 -6.26 -19.99
N ILE A 161 -1.67 -6.24 -18.90
CA ILE A 161 -1.62 -5.21 -17.87
C ILE A 161 -0.71 -5.68 -16.74
N VAL A 162 0.27 -4.87 -16.38
CA VAL A 162 1.31 -5.22 -15.38
C VAL A 162 1.47 -4.15 -14.31
N SER A 163 1.66 -4.61 -13.07
CA SER A 163 2.04 -3.76 -11.93
C SER A 163 3.51 -3.93 -11.59
N CYS A 164 4.22 -2.83 -11.35
CA CYS A 164 5.61 -2.83 -10.90
C CYS A 164 5.76 -3.49 -9.51
N ALA A 165 4.70 -3.43 -8.69
CA ALA A 165 4.63 -4.09 -7.40
C ALA A 165 4.44 -5.61 -7.51
N SER A 166 3.66 -6.08 -8.49
CA SER A 166 3.52 -7.52 -8.78
C SER A 166 4.81 -8.11 -9.36
N ILE A 167 5.49 -7.39 -10.27
CA ILE A 167 6.74 -7.87 -10.88
C ILE A 167 7.86 -8.01 -9.83
N VAL A 168 8.02 -7.06 -8.90
CA VAL A 168 9.00 -7.22 -7.82
C VAL A 168 8.60 -8.34 -6.84
N ALA A 169 7.29 -8.55 -6.62
CA ALA A 169 6.80 -9.65 -5.80
C ALA A 169 7.16 -11.02 -6.39
N GLU A 170 6.87 -11.25 -7.66
CA GLU A 170 7.22 -12.49 -8.37
C GLU A 170 8.76 -12.71 -8.37
N LYS A 171 9.55 -11.65 -8.61
CA LYS A 171 11.03 -11.72 -8.51
C LYS A 171 11.54 -12.00 -7.08
N MET A 172 10.75 -11.70 -6.05
CA MET A 172 11.05 -12.04 -4.66
C MET A 172 10.51 -13.43 -4.25
N GLY A 173 9.99 -14.22 -5.19
CA GLY A 173 9.47 -15.57 -4.94
C GLY A 173 8.06 -15.60 -4.36
N ALA A 174 7.29 -14.52 -4.50
CA ALA A 174 5.86 -14.53 -4.19
C ALA A 174 5.07 -15.29 -5.28
N ASP A 175 4.00 -15.98 -4.88
CA ASP A 175 3.05 -16.57 -5.82
C ASP A 175 2.18 -15.51 -6.51
N LYS A 176 1.39 -15.94 -7.51
CA LYS A 176 0.54 -15.05 -8.32
C LYS A 176 -0.57 -14.36 -7.53
N GLU A 177 -1.12 -14.98 -6.48
CA GLU A 177 -2.15 -14.37 -5.64
C GLU A 177 -1.53 -13.28 -4.75
N LYS A 178 -0.38 -13.57 -4.14
CA LYS A 178 0.40 -12.60 -3.37
C LYS A 178 0.89 -11.43 -4.25
N ALA A 179 1.31 -11.70 -5.48
CA ALA A 179 1.68 -10.67 -6.45
C ALA A 179 0.47 -9.83 -6.91
N MET A 180 -0.69 -10.45 -7.13
CA MET A 180 -1.93 -9.74 -7.50
C MET A 180 -2.48 -8.88 -6.35
N MET A 181 -2.35 -9.35 -5.10
CA MET A 181 -2.69 -8.57 -3.91
C MET A 181 -1.94 -7.24 -3.85
N LEU A 182 -0.72 -7.20 -4.38
CA LEU A 182 0.13 -6.02 -4.46
C LEU A 182 -0.10 -5.16 -5.72
N ALA A 183 -0.91 -5.61 -6.68
CA ALA A 183 -1.07 -4.96 -7.99
C ALA A 183 -1.49 -3.49 -7.89
N GLY A 184 -2.42 -3.16 -6.97
CA GLY A 184 -2.93 -1.81 -6.74
C GLY A 184 -1.88 -0.77 -6.30
N PHE A 185 -0.66 -1.20 -5.92
CA PHE A 185 0.45 -0.30 -5.63
C PHE A 185 1.09 0.32 -6.89
N ALA A 186 0.69 -0.09 -8.11
CA ALA A 186 1.24 0.41 -9.38
C ALA A 186 1.33 1.95 -9.44
N GLY A 187 2.40 2.45 -10.08
CA GLY A 187 2.65 3.89 -10.25
C GLY A 187 2.62 4.75 -8.97
N GLY A 188 2.86 4.14 -7.79
CA GLY A 188 2.84 4.82 -6.50
C GLY A 188 1.47 4.84 -5.82
N ILE A 189 0.79 3.68 -5.81
CA ILE A 189 -0.63 3.45 -5.48
C ILE A 189 -1.57 4.15 -6.48
N GLY A 190 -2.39 3.36 -7.18
CA GLY A 190 -3.43 3.87 -8.07
C GLY A 190 -2.93 4.78 -9.21
N LEU A 191 -1.65 4.63 -9.58
CA LEU A 191 -0.94 5.50 -10.53
C LEU A 191 -0.79 6.97 -10.10
N SER A 192 -1.04 7.27 -8.82
CA SER A 192 -1.07 8.63 -8.28
C SER A 192 0.29 9.34 -8.19
N GLY A 193 1.39 8.65 -8.52
CA GLY A 193 2.74 9.24 -8.54
C GLY A 193 3.38 9.43 -7.17
N ASN A 194 2.74 8.96 -6.10
CA ASN A 194 3.25 9.05 -4.73
C ASN A 194 4.30 7.95 -4.44
N ALA A 195 4.54 7.59 -3.18
CA ALA A 195 5.64 6.70 -2.79
C ALA A 195 5.69 5.40 -3.61
N CYS A 196 6.89 5.03 -4.08
CA CYS A 196 7.10 3.94 -5.03
C CYS A 196 6.44 2.61 -4.60
N GLY A 197 5.52 2.12 -5.45
CA GLY A 197 4.76 0.90 -5.18
C GLY A 197 5.61 -0.36 -5.07
N ALA A 198 6.65 -0.47 -5.89
CA ALA A 198 7.59 -1.60 -5.84
C ALA A 198 8.39 -1.62 -4.53
N LEU A 199 8.78 -0.44 -4.01
CA LEU A 199 9.42 -0.34 -2.69
C LEU A 199 8.45 -0.78 -1.58
N GLY A 200 7.19 -0.34 -1.65
CA GLY A 200 6.15 -0.78 -0.71
C GLY A 200 5.92 -2.29 -0.72
N ALA A 201 5.89 -2.90 -1.91
CA ALA A 201 5.81 -4.34 -2.07
C ALA A 201 7.03 -5.08 -1.48
N ALA A 202 8.25 -4.64 -1.80
CA ALA A 202 9.48 -5.26 -1.29
C ALA A 202 9.64 -5.12 0.23
N VAL A 203 9.25 -3.98 0.81
CA VAL A 203 9.23 -3.75 2.27
C VAL A 203 8.22 -4.67 2.96
N TYR A 204 7.01 -4.81 2.39
CA TYR A 204 6.00 -5.73 2.92
C TYR A 204 6.42 -7.21 2.81
N LEU A 205 6.97 -7.64 1.67
CA LEU A 205 7.39 -9.03 1.47
C LEU A 205 8.62 -9.40 2.31
N GLY A 206 9.56 -8.48 2.51
CA GLY A 206 10.65 -8.66 3.47
C GLY A 206 10.14 -8.83 4.90
N ALA A 207 9.10 -8.08 5.28
CA ALA A 207 8.46 -8.20 6.59
C ALA A 207 7.68 -9.52 6.74
N GLU A 208 6.92 -9.92 5.73
CA GLU A 208 6.17 -11.19 5.72
C GLU A 208 7.13 -12.38 5.79
N LYS A 209 8.21 -12.39 5.01
CA LYS A 209 9.26 -13.41 5.09
C LYS A 209 9.83 -13.50 6.51
N TRP A 210 10.19 -12.36 7.11
CA TRP A 210 10.74 -12.36 8.46
C TRP A 210 9.75 -12.93 9.51
N PHE A 211 8.46 -12.57 9.45
CA PHE A 211 7.45 -13.15 10.36
C PHE A 211 7.19 -14.65 10.12
N ARG A 212 7.36 -15.13 8.87
CA ARG A 212 7.27 -16.55 8.52
C ARG A 212 8.44 -17.36 9.09
N GLU A 213 9.63 -16.75 9.12
CA GLU A 213 10.86 -17.30 9.72
C GLU A 213 10.90 -17.15 11.25
N ASN A 214 10.10 -16.24 11.82
CA ASN A 214 10.03 -15.93 13.26
C ASN A 214 8.57 -16.07 13.77
N PRO A 215 8.02 -17.30 13.84
CA PRO A 215 6.66 -17.53 14.35
C PRO A 215 6.52 -17.08 15.81
N GLY A 216 5.36 -16.52 16.16
CA GLY A 216 5.07 -15.98 17.50
C GLY A 216 5.56 -14.55 17.78
N GLU A 217 6.45 -13.99 16.96
CA GLU A 217 6.87 -12.59 17.08
C GLU A 217 5.74 -11.60 16.72
N VAL A 218 5.70 -10.48 17.45
CA VAL A 218 4.62 -9.45 17.36
C VAL A 218 5.16 -8.02 17.30
N ARG A 219 6.46 -7.83 17.07
CA ARG A 219 7.11 -6.51 16.97
C ARG A 219 6.61 -5.70 15.77
N PHE A 220 6.55 -4.37 15.94
CA PHE A 220 6.11 -3.45 14.89
C PHE A 220 7.23 -3.02 13.92
N ILE A 221 8.46 -2.92 14.43
CA ILE A 221 9.67 -2.65 13.65
C ILE A 221 10.30 -4.01 13.33
N VAL A 222 10.42 -4.32 12.05
CA VAL A 222 10.86 -5.64 11.57
C VAL A 222 12.34 -5.58 11.15
N PRO A 223 13.23 -6.41 11.73
CA PRO A 223 14.65 -6.44 11.40
C PRO A 223 14.94 -6.64 9.90
N GLY A 224 16.04 -6.07 9.41
CA GLY A 224 16.53 -6.24 8.04
C GLY A 224 15.74 -5.51 6.94
N VAL A 225 14.45 -5.23 7.15
CA VAL A 225 13.58 -4.58 6.14
C VAL A 225 14.06 -3.17 5.77
N GLU A 226 14.75 -2.46 6.66
CA GLU A 226 15.32 -1.14 6.36
C GLU A 226 16.38 -1.16 5.25
N GLN A 227 17.08 -2.29 5.04
CA GLN A 227 18.09 -2.40 3.98
C GLN A 227 17.47 -2.16 2.60
N LYS A 228 16.25 -2.65 2.35
CA LYS A 228 15.51 -2.43 1.09
C LYS A 228 15.18 -0.97 0.82
N MET A 229 15.10 -0.13 1.85
CA MET A 229 15.02 1.34 1.69
C MET A 229 16.40 1.93 1.37
N LEU A 230 17.47 1.50 2.05
CA LEU A 230 18.83 1.98 1.78
C LEU A 230 19.27 1.69 0.34
N ASP A 231 19.10 0.44 -0.11
CA ASP A 231 19.45 0.00 -1.47
C ASP A 231 18.70 0.83 -2.53
N PHE A 232 17.39 1.04 -2.30
CA PHE A 232 16.52 1.83 -3.16
C PHE A 232 16.90 3.32 -3.19
N LEU A 233 17.21 3.93 -2.04
CA LEU A 233 17.60 5.34 -1.96
C LEU A 233 18.97 5.59 -2.58
N MET A 234 19.92 4.63 -2.48
CA MET A 234 21.20 4.71 -3.18
C MET A 234 21.02 4.70 -4.70
N GLU A 235 20.24 3.74 -5.22
CA GLU A 235 19.92 3.67 -6.66
C GLU A 235 19.19 4.93 -7.14
N ASN A 236 18.21 5.40 -6.37
CA ASN A 236 17.29 6.46 -6.76
C ASN A 236 17.66 7.87 -6.25
N ARG A 237 18.92 8.10 -5.85
CA ARG A 237 19.44 9.40 -5.37
C ARG A 237 18.61 10.04 -4.24
N GLY A 238 18.03 9.22 -3.37
CA GLY A 238 17.26 9.63 -2.20
C GLY A 238 15.79 10.03 -2.44
N GLU A 239 15.27 9.95 -3.67
CA GLU A 239 13.85 10.22 -3.96
C GLU A 239 12.98 8.97 -3.74
N VAL A 240 11.68 9.15 -3.49
CA VAL A 240 10.70 8.08 -3.22
C VAL A 240 9.40 8.23 -4.02
N HIS A 241 9.04 9.43 -4.47
CA HIS A 241 7.80 9.69 -5.21
C HIS A 241 7.90 9.18 -6.66
N CYS A 242 7.11 8.16 -7.00
CA CYS A 242 7.13 7.46 -8.29
C CYS A 242 7.00 8.40 -9.50
N SER A 243 6.25 9.50 -9.37
CA SER A 243 6.15 10.56 -10.38
C SER A 243 7.50 11.16 -10.79
N LYS A 244 8.36 11.45 -9.81
CA LYS A 244 9.71 12.01 -10.05
C LYS A 244 10.68 10.94 -10.55
N ILE A 245 10.51 9.69 -10.10
CA ILE A 245 11.32 8.53 -10.52
C ILE A 245 11.11 8.25 -12.00
N CYS A 246 9.84 8.18 -12.43
CA CYS A 246 9.48 7.88 -13.81
C CYS A 246 9.52 9.11 -14.72
N GLY A 247 9.75 10.31 -14.17
CA GLY A 247 9.58 11.60 -14.86
C GLY A 247 8.14 11.99 -15.18
N LYS A 248 7.15 11.14 -14.86
CA LYS A 248 5.72 11.33 -15.13
C LYS A 248 4.82 10.56 -14.16
N THR A 249 3.57 11.01 -14.02
CA THR A 249 2.43 10.18 -13.57
C THR A 249 1.86 9.36 -14.74
N PHE A 250 0.94 8.43 -14.48
CA PHE A 250 0.30 7.62 -15.52
C PHE A 250 -1.23 7.79 -15.50
N ALA A 251 -1.82 8.08 -16.67
CA ALA A 251 -3.25 8.27 -16.86
C ALA A 251 -4.03 6.95 -16.84
N THR A 252 -3.46 5.85 -17.37
CA THR A 252 -4.13 4.53 -17.42
C THR A 252 -3.20 3.37 -17.02
N ALA A 253 -3.78 2.20 -16.81
CA ALA A 253 -3.03 0.98 -16.49
C ALA A 253 -2.16 0.53 -17.68
N GLU A 254 -2.62 0.77 -18.91
CA GLU A 254 -1.92 0.53 -20.18
C GLU A 254 -0.65 1.38 -20.26
N GLU A 255 -0.74 2.68 -19.99
CA GLU A 255 0.40 3.62 -20.08
C GLU A 255 1.51 3.27 -19.06
N HIS A 256 1.11 2.83 -17.86
CA HIS A 256 2.02 2.26 -16.88
C HIS A 256 2.62 0.93 -17.35
N SER A 257 1.80 0.05 -17.93
CA SER A 257 2.21 -1.28 -18.40
C SER A 257 3.14 -1.21 -19.60
N GLU A 258 2.95 -0.25 -20.50
CA GLU A 258 3.87 0.09 -21.59
C GLU A 258 5.21 0.59 -21.04
N TYR A 259 5.20 1.59 -20.15
CA TYR A 259 6.44 2.12 -19.57
C TYR A 259 7.28 1.06 -18.85
N ILE A 260 6.63 0.14 -18.13
CA ILE A 260 7.31 -0.97 -17.44
C ILE A 260 7.82 -2.03 -18.43
N ARG A 261 7.05 -2.39 -19.48
CA ARG A 261 7.50 -3.33 -20.53
C ARG A 261 8.64 -2.76 -21.37
N ASN A 262 8.64 -1.46 -21.64
CA ASN A 262 9.72 -0.73 -22.33
C ASN A 262 10.94 -0.48 -21.41
N GLY A 263 11.10 -1.25 -20.33
CA GLY A 263 12.29 -1.29 -19.48
C GLY A 263 12.35 -0.26 -18.35
N GLY A 264 11.33 0.61 -18.17
CA GLY A 264 11.37 1.79 -17.30
C GLY A 264 11.97 1.57 -15.91
N CYS A 265 11.21 1.04 -14.95
CA CYS A 265 11.69 0.81 -13.57
C CYS A 265 12.65 -0.39 -13.42
N SER A 266 13.16 -0.99 -14.51
CA SER A 266 13.84 -2.30 -14.49
C SER A 266 14.97 -2.41 -13.46
N LYS A 267 15.86 -1.40 -13.38
CA LYS A 267 16.99 -1.37 -12.45
C LYS A 267 16.54 -1.32 -10.97
N LEU A 268 15.56 -0.48 -10.66
CA LEU A 268 14.94 -0.43 -9.31
C LEU A 268 14.26 -1.75 -8.94
N LEU A 269 13.56 -2.39 -9.90
CA LEU A 269 12.93 -3.68 -9.67
C LEU A 269 13.98 -4.76 -9.34
N ASN A 270 15.11 -4.80 -10.03
CA ASN A 270 16.21 -5.73 -9.77
C ASN A 270 16.87 -5.49 -8.39
N VAL A 271 17.14 -4.24 -8.03
CA VAL A 271 17.71 -3.85 -6.72
C VAL A 271 16.77 -4.29 -5.59
N LEU A 272 15.47 -3.99 -5.73
CA LEU A 272 14.46 -4.35 -4.74
C LEU A 272 14.29 -5.87 -4.59
N SER A 273 14.33 -6.65 -5.68
CA SER A 273 14.30 -8.12 -5.58
C SER A 273 15.62 -8.74 -5.11
N GLY A 274 16.76 -8.05 -5.26
CA GLY A 274 18.09 -8.63 -5.03
C GLY A 274 18.55 -9.51 -6.21
N THR A 275 18.19 -9.13 -7.43
CA THR A 275 18.48 -9.85 -8.68
C THR A 275 19.18 -8.92 -9.68
N GLY A 276 20.28 -8.30 -9.27
CA GLY A 276 21.08 -7.33 -10.03
C GLY A 276 22.48 -7.19 -9.48
#